data_AF-A0A1I1Z9J1-F1
#
_entry.id   AF-A0A1I1Z9J1-F1
#
_cell.length_a   1.000
_cell.length_b   1.000
_cell.length_c   1.000
_cell.angle_alpha   90.00
_cell.angle_beta   90.00
_cell.angle_gamma   90.00
#
_symmetry.space_group_name_H-M   'P 1'
#
loop_
_entity.id
_entity.type
_entity.pdbx_description
1 polymer ?
#
loop_
_entity_poly.entity_id
_entity_poly.type
_entity_poly.pdbx_seq_one_letter_code
_entity_poly.pdbx_strand_id
1 'polypeptide(L)'
;MFKYLAAICPLLVIVPYFGAEPLYPIAFSFVFALLGTVFGAISTKRESGLLGKFALFINGLLLLLGFLILLFAVFWMIGGTS
;
A
#
# COMPACT_ATOMS: atom_id res chain seq x y z
N MET A 1 19.73 1.57 -3.63
CA MET A 1 18.74 0.99 -4.60
C MET A 1 17.33 0.90 -4.01
N PHE A 2 17.18 0.48 -2.75
CA PHE A 2 15.89 0.34 -2.08
C PHE A 2 15.07 1.64 -1.93
N LYS A 3 15.71 2.82 -1.84
CA LYS A 3 14.99 4.11 -1.80
C LYS A 3 14.10 4.34 -3.02
N TYR A 4 14.58 3.95 -4.20
CA TYR A 4 13.85 4.12 -5.46
C TYR A 4 12.70 3.10 -5.59
N LEU A 5 12.92 1.86 -5.17
CA LEU A 5 11.86 0.85 -5.11
C LEU A 5 10.71 1.27 -4.18
N ALA A 6 11.05 1.81 -3.01
CA ALA A 6 10.07 2.35 -2.06
C ALA A 6 9.29 3.55 -2.65
N ALA A 7 9.93 4.37 -3.49
CA ALA A 7 9.29 5.52 -4.13
C ALA A 7 8.39 5.13 -5.33
N ILE A 8 8.67 4.02 -6.01
CA ILE A 8 7.89 3.55 -7.17
C ILE A 8 6.66 2.74 -6.73
N CYS A 9 6.72 2.03 -5.59
CA CYS A 9 5.58 1.27 -5.07
C CYS A 9 4.27 2.07 -4.92
N PRO A 10 4.26 3.31 -4.39
CA PRO A 10 3.07 4.17 -4.33
C PRO A 10 2.45 4.44 -5.70
N LEU A 11 3.26 4.60 -6.75
CA LEU A 11 2.77 4.82 -8.11
C LEU A 11 2.03 3.58 -8.63
N LEU A 12 2.50 2.38 -8.27
CA LEU A 12 1.87 1.11 -8.63
C LEU A 12 0.61 0.80 -7.82
N VAL A 13 0.37 1.50 -6.70
CA VAL A 13 -0.90 1.43 -5.95
C VAL A 13 -2.04 2.13 -6.70
N ILE A 14 -1.73 3.14 -7.52
CA ILE A 14 -2.72 3.97 -8.24
C ILE A 14 -3.17 3.31 -9.55
N VAL A 15 -2.30 2.56 -10.22
CA VAL A 15 -2.56 1.95 -11.54
C VAL A 15 -3.73 0.93 -11.55
N PRO A 16 -3.92 0.05 -10.54
CA PRO A 16 -4.98 -0.96 -10.57
C PRO A 16 -6.39 -0.39 -10.45
N TYR A 17 -6.56 0.87 -10.02
CA TYR A 17 -7.86 1.46 -9.71
C TYR A 17 -8.80 1.61 -10.93
N PHE A 18 -8.32 1.33 -12.15
CA PHE A 18 -9.08 1.39 -13.40
C PHE A 18 -9.63 0.03 -13.89
N GLY A 19 -9.48 -1.05 -13.12
CA GLY A 19 -9.96 -2.40 -13.48
C GLY A 19 -11.42 -2.68 -13.07
N ALA A 20 -12.13 -3.45 -13.91
CA ALA A 20 -13.59 -3.67 -13.87
C ALA A 20 -14.13 -4.57 -12.74
N GLU A 21 -13.27 -5.19 -11.91
CA GLU A 21 -13.70 -6.01 -10.77
C GLU A 21 -13.25 -5.35 -9.47
N PRO A 22 -14.10 -5.19 -8.44
CA PRO A 22 -13.77 -4.35 -7.29
C PRO A 22 -12.74 -4.97 -6.32
N LEU A 23 -12.57 -6.30 -6.30
CA LEU A 23 -11.73 -6.98 -5.30
C LEU A 23 -10.25 -7.10 -5.71
N TYR A 24 -9.99 -7.41 -6.98
CA TYR A 24 -8.63 -7.56 -7.53
C TYR A 24 -7.76 -6.30 -7.44
N PRO A 25 -8.26 -5.10 -7.80
CA PRO A 25 -7.55 -3.83 -7.67
C PRO A 25 -7.14 -3.54 -6.24
N ILE A 26 -8.05 -3.76 -5.29
CA ILE A 26 -7.81 -3.47 -3.87
C ILE A 26 -6.71 -4.38 -3.33
N ALA A 27 -6.76 -5.69 -3.64
CA ALA A 27 -5.74 -6.63 -3.19
C ALA A 27 -4.35 -6.31 -3.79
N PHE A 28 -4.28 -5.96 -5.08
CA PHE A 28 -3.03 -5.56 -5.74
C PHE A 28 -2.46 -4.26 -5.16
N SER A 29 -3.30 -3.25 -4.96
CA SER A 29 -2.93 -1.99 -4.31
C SER A 29 -2.41 -2.23 -2.88
N PHE A 30 -2.99 -3.19 -2.15
CA PHE A 30 -2.51 -3.57 -0.82
C PHE A 30 -1.12 -4.22 -0.86
N VAL A 31 -0.88 -5.15 -1.79
CA VAL A 31 0.42 -5.81 -1.97
C VAL A 31 1.51 -4.80 -2.31
N PHE A 32 1.24 -3.83 -3.19
CA PHE A 32 2.20 -2.79 -3.54
C PHE A 32 2.48 -1.83 -2.38
N ALA A 33 1.47 -1.47 -1.59
CA ALA A 33 1.67 -0.68 -0.37
C ALA A 33 2.52 -1.43 0.68
N LEU A 34 2.34 -2.76 0.80
CA LEU A 34 3.15 -3.63 1.67
C LEU A 34 4.61 -3.66 1.22
N LEU A 35 4.84 -3.94 -0.06
CA LEU A 35 6.18 -3.97 -0.65
C LEU A 35 6.87 -2.61 -0.50
N GLY A 36 6.16 -1.51 -0.76
CA GLY A 36 6.69 -0.16 -0.60
C GLY A 36 7.08 0.16 0.85
N THR A 37 6.29 -0.29 1.82
CA THR A 37 6.60 -0.13 3.25
C THR A 37 7.82 -0.95 3.66
N VAL A 38 7.92 -2.20 3.19
CA VAL A 38 9.08 -3.08 3.44
C VAL A 38 10.35 -2.49 2.84
N PHE A 39 10.32 -2.05 1.58
CA PHE A 39 11.47 -1.41 0.94
C PHE A 39 11.82 -0.06 1.59
N GLY A 40 10.82 0.70 2.06
CA GLY A 40 11.02 1.90 2.84
C GLY A 40 11.73 1.61 4.17
N ALA A 41 11.35 0.55 4.88
CA ALA A 41 11.95 0.16 6.15
C ALA A 41 13.40 -0.31 5.98
N ILE A 42 13.65 -1.13 4.96
CA ILE A 42 14.99 -1.59 4.59
C ILE A 42 15.87 -0.40 4.19
N SER A 43 15.34 0.50 3.36
CA SER A 43 16.00 1.73 2.93
C SER A 43 16.41 2.59 4.13
N THR A 44 15.50 2.80 5.09
CA THR A 44 15.77 3.65 6.26
C THR A 44 16.81 3.04 7.20
N LYS A 45 16.90 1.71 7.29
CA LYS A 45 17.92 1.00 8.08
C LYS A 45 19.29 0.93 7.42
N ARG A 46 19.35 0.84 6.08
CA ARG A 46 20.62 0.69 5.34
C ARG A 46 21.19 2.00 4.82
N GLU A 47 20.35 2.97 4.47
CA GLU A 47 20.77 4.18 3.78
C GLU A 47 20.04 5.39 4.40
N SER A 48 20.71 6.17 5.26
CA SER A 48 20.14 7.38 5.86
C SER A 48 19.83 8.42 4.78
N GLY A 49 18.57 8.49 4.34
CA GLY A 49 18.12 9.46 3.34
C GLY A 49 16.71 9.92 3.61
N LEU A 50 16.49 11.23 3.51
CA LEU A 50 15.18 11.88 3.61
C LEU A 50 14.12 11.21 2.72
N LEU A 51 14.52 10.80 1.52
CA LEU A 51 13.67 10.17 0.52
C LEU A 51 13.15 8.77 0.96
N GLY A 52 13.99 7.99 1.65
CA GLY A 52 13.58 6.69 2.20
C GLY A 52 12.58 6.81 3.35
N LYS A 53 12.76 7.83 4.20
CA LYS A 53 11.82 8.14 5.30
C LYS A 53 10.47 8.62 4.79
N PHE A 54 10.47 9.52 3.80
CA PHE A 54 9.24 9.98 3.14
C PHE A 54 8.50 8.83 2.46
N ALA A 55 9.22 7.99 1.70
CA ALA A 55 8.63 6.82 1.05
C ALA A 55 8.06 5.82 2.07
N LEU A 56 8.76 5.57 3.19
CA LEU A 56 8.22 4.74 4.28
C LEU A 56 6.90 5.30 4.81
N PHE A 57 6.86 6.60 5.11
CA PHE A 57 5.67 7.24 5.67
C PHE A 57 4.47 7.15 4.72
N ILE A 58 4.67 7.49 3.44
CA ILE A 58 3.61 7.44 2.42
C ILE A 58 3.13 6.00 2.19
N ASN A 59 4.03 5.04 2.04
CA ASN A 59 3.63 3.64 1.85
C ASN A 59 2.90 3.07 3.07
N GLY A 60 3.35 3.42 4.28
CA GLY A 60 2.66 3.01 5.51
C GLY A 60 1.24 3.58 5.60
N LEU A 61 1.04 4.83 5.18
CA LEU A 61 -0.28 5.46 5.07
C LEU A 61 -1.19 4.74 4.07
N LEU A 62 -0.67 4.42 2.88
CA LEU A 62 -1.41 3.65 1.86
C LEU A 62 -1.78 2.26 2.35
N LEU A 63 -0.89 1.60 3.10
CA LEU A 63 -1.15 0.29 3.70
C LEU A 63 -2.30 0.37 4.72
N LEU A 64 -2.25 1.36 5.62
CA LEU A 64 -3.29 1.60 6.62
C LEU A 64 -4.64 1.84 5.94
N LEU A 65 -4.66 2.65 4.88
CA LEU A 65 -5.87 2.97 4.13
C LEU A 65 -6.46 1.72 3.44
N GLY A 66 -5.61 0.89 2.84
CA GLY A 66 -6.03 -0.40 2.29
C GLY A 66 -6.56 -1.37 3.35
N PHE A 67 -5.99 -1.38 4.55
CA PHE A 67 -6.47 -2.21 5.67
C PHE A 67 -7.84 -1.75 6.16
N LEU A 68 -8.08 -0.43 6.24
CA LEU A 68 -9.38 0.14 6.59
C LEU A 68 -10.46 -0.21 5.55
N ILE A 69 -10.13 -0.12 4.26
CA ILE A 69 -11.06 -0.51 3.18
C ILE A 69 -11.38 -2.00 3.25
N LEU A 70 -10.38 -2.86 3.50
CA LEU A 70 -10.59 -4.29 3.66
C LEU A 70 -11.50 -4.60 4.86
N LEU A 71 -11.24 -3.98 6.02
CA LEU A 71 -12.09 -4.09 7.21
C LEU A 71 -13.52 -3.65 6.92
N PHE A 72 -13.69 -2.50 6.27
CA PHE A 72 -15.00 -2.00 5.87
C PHE A 72 -15.72 -2.98 4.95
N ALA A 73 -15.04 -3.53 3.95
CA ALA A 73 -15.62 -4.53 3.04
C ALA A 73 -16.03 -5.81 3.78
N VAL A 74 -15.21 -6.29 4.72
CA VAL A 74 -15.53 -7.47 5.55
C VAL A 74 -16.73 -7.20 6.46
N PHE A 75 -16.75 -6.07 7.17
CA PHE A 75 -17.90 -5.70 8.01
C PHE A 75 -19.17 -5.48 7.19
N TRP A 76 -19.05 -4.92 5.99
CA TRP A 76 -20.18 -4.75 5.07
C TRP A 76 -20.73 -6.09 4.59
N MET A 77 -19.87 -7.05 4.25
CA MET A 77 -20.33 -8.40 3.87
C MET A 77 -21.02 -9.13 5.02
N ILE A 78 -20.53 -8.98 6.25
CA ILE A 78 -21.12 -9.59 7.45
C ILE A 78 -22.42 -8.89 7.85
N GLY A 79 -22.47 -7.55 7.77
CA GLY A 79 -23.63 -6.75 8.18
C GLY A 79 -24.75 -6.73 7.14
N GLY A 80 -24.43 -6.70 5.85
CA GLY A 80 -25.39 -6.64 4.74
C GLY A 80 -26.09 -7.96 4.40
N THR A 81 -25.74 -9.05 5.11
CA THR A 81 -26.43 -10.35 5.04
C THR A 81 -27.45 -10.56 6.17
N SER A 82 -27.73 -9.51 6.96
CA SER A 82 -28.74 -9.50 8.05
C SER A 82 -30.10 -9.01 7.59
#